data_AF-A0A212AK21-F1
#
_entry.id   AF-A0A212AK21-F1
#
_cell.length_a   1.000
_cell.length_b   1.000
_cell.length_c   1.000
_cell.angle_alpha   90.00
_cell.angle_beta   90.00
_cell.angle_gamma   90.00
#
_symmetry.space_group_name_H-M   'P 1'
#
loop_
_entity.id
_entity.type
_entity.pdbx_description
1 polymer ?
#
loop_
_entity_poly.entity_id
_entity_poly.type
_entity_poly.pdbx_seq_one_letter_code
_entity_poly.pdbx_strand_id
1 'polypeptide(L)'
;MSMRNSSAKRLFNRFLRVKLPRQSGGDSHVKTVATPRSARSAGLFLALGLLCLGAAPGPVHAEGEATNPAVRERMALMKDIGRNLKSIADMVQQKVPFDSHAAQAAAGTIATDAGRIHTLFRPQESDPASEALPAIWEKWDDFVAHADKLASAAQAIDATSAETLAAGFRPMAGTCKSCHDNYRMDD
;
A
#
# COMPACT_ATOMS: atom_id res chain seq x y z
N MET A 1 7.17 13.10 61.33
CA MET A 1 5.81 13.24 60.75
C MET A 1 5.78 12.44 59.44
N SER A 2 5.14 11.28 59.38
CA SER A 2 3.69 11.07 59.09
C SER A 2 3.37 11.42 57.63
N MET A 3 2.82 10.58 56.75
CA MET A 3 2.09 9.33 56.92
C MET A 3 1.97 8.63 55.54
N ARG A 4 1.97 7.30 55.55
CA ARG A 4 1.57 6.43 54.44
C ARG A 4 0.05 6.47 54.27
N ASN A 5 -0.49 6.21 53.08
CA ASN A 5 -1.85 5.68 52.97
C ASN A 5 -1.90 4.48 52.01
N SER A 6 -1.83 3.30 52.62
CA SER A 6 -2.32 2.04 52.09
C SER A 6 -3.80 1.89 52.44
N SER A 7 -4.49 0.97 51.77
CA SER A 7 -5.82 0.43 52.13
C SER A 7 -6.99 1.16 51.47
N ALA A 8 -8.05 0.50 51.01
CA ALA A 8 -8.38 -0.91 51.01
C ALA A 8 -9.62 -1.12 50.15
N LYS A 9 -9.62 -2.26 49.44
CA LYS A 9 -10.65 -3.29 49.48
C LYS A 9 -12.07 -2.82 49.83
N ARG A 10 -12.98 -2.99 48.87
CA ARG A 10 -14.42 -3.25 49.01
C ARG A 10 -14.92 -3.39 47.55
N LEU A 11 -15.72 -4.33 47.05
CA LEU A 11 -16.52 -5.46 47.53
C LEU A 11 -16.77 -6.29 46.22
N PHE A 12 -16.53 -7.59 46.18
CA PHE A 12 -17.47 -8.66 46.58
C PHE A 12 -18.66 -8.87 45.63
N ASN A 13 -18.69 -10.05 44.99
CA ASN A 13 -19.80 -10.72 44.28
C ASN A 13 -20.28 -10.07 42.96
N ARG A 14 -20.59 -10.82 41.90
CA ARG A 14 -21.53 -11.95 41.91
C ARG A 14 -21.43 -12.81 40.63
N PHE A 15 -21.28 -14.11 40.85
CA PHE A 15 -21.70 -15.21 39.98
C PHE A 15 -22.93 -14.88 39.14
N LEU A 16 -22.88 -15.11 37.82
CA LEU A 16 -23.94 -15.83 37.12
C LEU A 16 -23.33 -16.66 35.97
N ARG A 17 -23.34 -17.97 36.17
CA ARG A 17 -23.17 -19.00 35.15
C ARG A 17 -24.37 -18.92 34.19
N VAL A 18 -24.13 -18.72 32.90
CA VAL A 18 -25.13 -19.00 31.86
C VAL A 18 -24.71 -20.26 31.13
N LYS A 19 -25.51 -21.31 31.29
CA LYS A 19 -25.38 -22.63 30.69
C LYS A 19 -26.22 -22.66 29.41
N LEU A 20 -25.56 -22.90 28.27
CA LEU A 20 -25.94 -23.56 27.00
C LEU A 20 -27.43 -23.59 26.55
N PRO A 21 -27.68 -23.54 25.22
CA PRO A 21 -27.86 -24.82 24.54
C PRO A 21 -27.08 -24.99 23.23
N ARG A 22 -26.75 -26.26 23.01
CA ARG A 22 -26.13 -26.90 21.86
C ARG A 22 -27.14 -27.00 20.73
N GLN A 23 -26.82 -26.52 19.53
CA GLN A 23 -27.65 -26.67 18.33
C GLN A 23 -27.07 -27.80 17.46
N SER A 24 -27.85 -28.87 17.37
CA SER A 24 -27.82 -29.97 16.38
C SER A 24 -28.03 -29.39 14.98
N GLY A 25 -27.25 -29.72 13.96
CA GLY A 25 -27.36 -30.99 13.23
C GLY A 25 -28.54 -30.92 12.26
N GLY A 26 -28.26 -30.77 10.95
CA GLY A 26 -29.27 -30.66 9.91
C GLY A 26 -28.66 -30.55 8.51
N ASP A 27 -28.30 -31.71 7.96
CA ASP A 27 -28.05 -31.91 6.54
C ASP A 27 -29.25 -31.41 5.70
N SER A 28 -29.01 -30.94 4.48
CA SER A 28 -29.49 -31.62 3.27
C SER A 28 -29.54 -30.70 2.03
N HIS A 29 -29.22 -31.32 0.89
CA HIS A 29 -29.64 -30.99 -0.47
C HIS A 29 -28.90 -29.89 -1.23
N VAL A 30 -27.72 -30.29 -1.71
CA VAL A 30 -27.28 -30.04 -3.09
C VAL A 30 -28.46 -30.33 -4.05
N LYS A 31 -28.91 -29.31 -4.78
CA LYS A 31 -29.68 -29.48 -6.02
C LYS A 31 -28.84 -29.01 -7.19
N THR A 32 -28.15 -29.96 -7.80
CA THR A 32 -27.59 -29.85 -9.14
C THR A 32 -28.75 -29.71 -10.12
N VAL A 33 -28.90 -28.56 -10.77
CA VAL A 33 -29.75 -28.41 -11.96
C VAL A 33 -28.82 -28.25 -13.16
N ALA A 34 -28.65 -29.36 -13.87
CA ALA A 34 -28.18 -29.38 -15.24
C ALA A 34 -29.37 -29.19 -16.19
N THR A 35 -29.19 -28.46 -17.28
CA THR A 35 -29.81 -28.61 -18.62
C THR A 35 -29.44 -27.37 -19.47
N PRO A 36 -29.63 -27.35 -20.80
CA PRO A 36 -29.14 -28.31 -21.79
C PRO A 36 -28.30 -27.62 -22.89
N ARG A 37 -27.57 -28.45 -23.63
CA ARG A 37 -26.78 -28.12 -24.82
C ARG A 37 -27.70 -28.11 -26.05
N SER A 38 -27.85 -26.97 -26.74
CA SER A 38 -28.38 -26.89 -28.12
C SER A 38 -27.57 -25.82 -28.86
N ALA A 39 -26.63 -26.15 -29.75
CA ALA A 39 -26.79 -26.67 -31.11
C ALA A 39 -27.40 -25.66 -32.09
N ARG A 40 -26.61 -25.39 -33.16
CA ARG A 40 -26.94 -24.76 -34.45
C ARG A 40 -27.06 -23.23 -34.35
N SER A 41 -26.40 -22.44 -35.20
CA SER A 41 -26.43 -22.54 -36.65
C SER A 41 -25.21 -21.86 -37.28
N ALA A 42 -24.65 -22.46 -38.33
CA ALA A 42 -23.75 -21.82 -39.26
C ALA A 42 -24.47 -20.67 -39.98
N GLY A 43 -23.97 -19.45 -39.83
CA GLY A 43 -24.42 -18.27 -40.53
C GLY A 43 -23.23 -17.62 -41.24
N LEU A 44 -23.09 -17.96 -42.53
CA LEU A 44 -22.24 -17.28 -43.49
C LEU A 44 -22.75 -15.85 -43.65
N PHE A 45 -22.02 -14.86 -43.11
CA PHE A 45 -22.31 -13.45 -43.34
C PHE A 45 -21.15 -12.77 -44.08
N LEU A 46 -21.55 -12.14 -45.19
CA LEU A 46 -20.79 -11.39 -46.17
C LEU A 46 -19.79 -10.40 -45.56
N ALA A 47 -18.65 -10.31 -46.23
CA ALA A 47 -17.67 -9.24 -46.08
C ALA A 47 -18.28 -7.85 -46.29
N LEU A 48 -18.01 -6.93 -45.36
CA LEU A 48 -18.14 -5.49 -45.56
C LEU A 48 -16.84 -4.83 -45.06
N GLY A 49 -16.14 -4.16 -45.97
CA GLY A 49 -14.82 -3.60 -45.75
C GLY A 49 -14.78 -2.59 -44.60
N LEU A 50 -13.94 -2.89 -43.61
CA LEU A 50 -13.63 -1.98 -42.52
C LEU A 50 -12.42 -1.13 -42.95
N LEU A 51 -12.70 0.11 -43.33
CA LEU A 51 -11.73 1.18 -43.50
C LEU A 51 -11.07 1.44 -42.15
N CYS A 52 -9.87 0.89 -41.93
CA CYS A 52 -9.05 1.15 -40.74
C CYS A 52 -8.62 2.63 -40.75
N LEU A 53 -9.45 3.46 -40.12
CA LEU A 53 -9.11 4.84 -39.77
C LEU A 53 -7.90 4.78 -38.82
N GLY A 54 -6.80 5.40 -39.24
CA GLY A 54 -5.51 5.32 -38.56
C GLY A 54 -5.60 5.66 -37.07
N ALA A 55 -5.32 4.66 -36.24
CA ALA A 55 -4.97 4.89 -34.84
C ALA A 55 -3.60 5.59 -34.84
N ALA A 56 -3.58 6.87 -34.49
CA ALA A 56 -2.34 7.52 -34.09
C ALA A 56 -1.82 6.75 -32.85
N PRO A 57 -0.57 6.25 -32.84
CA PRO A 57 -0.01 5.69 -31.63
C PRO A 57 0.05 6.81 -30.59
N GLY A 58 -0.75 6.68 -29.53
CA GLY A 58 -0.54 7.44 -28.30
C GLY A 58 0.85 7.11 -27.73
N PRO A 59 1.38 7.93 -26.81
CA PRO A 59 2.64 7.65 -26.17
C PRO A 59 2.57 6.27 -25.49
N VAL A 60 3.33 5.33 -26.04
CA VAL A 60 3.53 4.01 -25.42
C VAL A 60 4.44 4.25 -24.23
N HIS A 61 3.88 4.23 -23.02
CA HIS A 61 4.67 4.02 -21.82
C HIS A 61 5.23 2.60 -21.94
N ALA A 62 6.51 2.50 -22.29
CA ALA A 62 7.18 1.22 -22.25
C ALA A 62 7.30 0.82 -20.77
N GLU A 63 6.63 -0.26 -20.38
CA GLU A 63 6.83 -0.97 -19.10
C GLU A 63 8.21 -1.68 -19.10
N GLY A 64 9.25 -0.97 -19.53
CA GLY A 64 10.63 -1.42 -19.62
C GLY A 64 11.45 -0.93 -18.43
N GLU A 65 12.57 -1.59 -18.20
CA GLU A 65 13.56 -1.10 -17.23
C GLU A 65 14.16 0.22 -17.71
N ALA A 66 14.25 1.21 -16.81
CA ALA A 66 14.84 2.51 -17.14
C ALA A 66 16.29 2.35 -17.64
N THR A 67 16.58 2.96 -18.77
CA THR A 67 17.90 2.91 -19.42
C THR A 67 18.82 4.01 -18.90
N ASN A 68 18.28 5.19 -18.61
CA ASN A 68 19.01 6.29 -18.01
C ASN A 68 19.46 5.92 -16.57
N PRO A 69 20.77 5.95 -16.25
CA PRO A 69 21.27 5.54 -14.95
C PRO A 69 20.68 6.31 -13.75
N ALA A 70 20.51 7.63 -13.87
CA ALA A 70 19.96 8.46 -12.80
C ALA A 70 18.48 8.13 -12.56
N VAL A 71 17.72 7.90 -13.63
CA VAL A 71 16.31 7.47 -13.54
C VAL A 71 16.20 6.09 -12.91
N ARG A 72 17.05 5.15 -13.33
CA ARG A 72 17.06 3.79 -12.78
C ARG A 72 17.35 3.79 -11.28
N GLU A 73 18.29 4.62 -10.82
CA GLU A 73 18.63 4.72 -9.39
C GLU A 73 17.48 5.29 -8.55
N ARG A 74 16.87 6.41 -8.97
CA ARG A 74 15.74 6.98 -8.22
C ARG A 74 14.50 6.07 -8.23
N MET A 75 14.24 5.35 -9.32
CA MET A 75 13.18 4.35 -9.38
C MET A 75 13.47 3.15 -8.47
N ALA A 76 14.72 2.70 -8.40
CA ALA A 76 15.12 1.62 -7.49
C ALA A 76 14.90 2.02 -6.03
N LEU A 77 15.25 3.25 -5.66
CA LEU A 77 14.96 3.84 -4.34
C LEU A 77 13.45 3.82 -4.04
N MET A 78 12.62 4.36 -4.95
CA MET A 78 11.16 4.38 -4.78
C MET A 78 10.57 2.98 -4.64
N LYS A 79 11.08 2.00 -5.40
CA LYS A 79 10.68 0.59 -5.29
C LYS A 79 11.05 0.01 -3.93
N ASP A 80 12.21 0.34 -3.35
CA ASP A 80 12.58 -0.15 -2.03
C ASP A 80 11.70 0.42 -0.91
N ILE A 81 11.44 1.74 -0.97
CA ILE A 81 10.45 2.38 -0.08
C ILE A 81 9.10 1.67 -0.19
N GLY A 82 8.62 1.42 -1.42
CA GLY A 82 7.35 0.73 -1.67
C GLY A 82 7.30 -0.70 -1.10
N ARG A 83 8.39 -1.46 -1.22
CA ARG A 83 8.49 -2.81 -0.63
C ARG A 83 8.40 -2.79 0.89
N ASN A 84 9.12 -1.89 1.54
CA ASN A 84 9.12 -1.77 2.99
C ASN A 84 7.75 -1.27 3.50
N LEU A 85 7.14 -0.31 2.80
CA LEU A 85 5.78 0.13 3.12
C LEU A 85 4.79 -1.03 3.02
N LYS A 86 4.89 -1.85 1.97
CA LYS A 86 4.05 -3.05 1.80
C LYS A 86 4.23 -4.05 2.93
N SER A 87 5.46 -4.28 3.39
CA SER A 87 5.72 -5.17 4.53
C SER A 87 4.97 -4.71 5.79
N ILE A 88 5.03 -3.41 6.11
CA ILE A 88 4.26 -2.82 7.21
C ILE A 88 2.76 -2.95 6.96
N ALA A 89 2.31 -2.64 5.75
CA ALA A 89 0.90 -2.69 5.38
C ALA A 89 0.31 -4.11 5.52
N ASP A 90 1.06 -5.15 5.15
CA ASP A 90 0.64 -6.54 5.27
C ASP A 90 0.51 -6.95 6.75
N MET A 91 1.39 -6.47 7.65
CA MET A 91 1.28 -6.67 9.10
C MET A 91 0.04 -5.95 9.66
N VAL A 92 -0.16 -4.68 9.31
CA VAL A 92 -1.31 -3.87 9.75
C VAL A 92 -2.64 -4.48 9.28
N GLN A 93 -2.67 -5.02 8.06
CA GLN A 93 -3.83 -5.70 7.48
C GLN A 93 -3.99 -7.16 7.96
N GLN A 94 -3.12 -7.63 8.86
CA GLN A 94 -3.13 -9.00 9.40
C GLN A 94 -3.01 -10.08 8.32
N LYS A 95 -2.43 -9.75 7.15
CA LYS A 95 -2.11 -10.72 6.09
C LYS A 95 -0.92 -11.59 6.46
N VAL A 96 -0.05 -11.04 7.31
CA VAL A 96 1.06 -11.75 7.95
C VAL A 96 1.01 -11.46 9.47
N PRO A 97 1.59 -12.33 10.32
CA PRO A 97 1.71 -12.05 11.75
C PRO A 97 2.50 -10.76 12.01
N PHE A 98 2.12 -10.03 13.06
CA PHE A 98 2.89 -8.87 13.53
C PHE A 98 4.26 -9.32 14.05
N ASP A 99 5.30 -8.68 13.54
CA ASP A 99 6.68 -8.81 14.00
C ASP A 99 7.23 -7.39 14.26
N SER A 100 7.47 -7.09 15.53
CA SER A 100 7.96 -5.78 15.98
C SER A 100 9.32 -5.43 15.36
N HIS A 101 10.24 -6.39 15.27
CA HIS A 101 11.57 -6.16 14.73
C HIS A 101 11.51 -5.93 13.22
N ALA A 102 10.73 -6.72 12.49
CA ALA A 102 10.53 -6.53 11.05
C ALA A 102 9.86 -5.19 10.74
N ALA A 103 8.84 -4.80 11.51
CA ALA A 103 8.17 -3.51 11.35
C ALA A 103 9.11 -2.33 11.61
N GLN A 104 9.91 -2.39 12.68
CA GLN A 104 10.89 -1.35 12.99
C GLN A 104 11.97 -1.26 11.91
N ALA A 105 12.47 -2.40 11.41
CA ALA A 105 13.46 -2.44 10.36
C ALA A 105 12.93 -1.82 9.06
N ALA A 106 11.71 -2.19 8.65
CA ALA A 106 11.06 -1.64 7.47
C ALA A 106 10.86 -0.12 7.59
N ALA A 107 10.39 0.38 8.73
CA ALA A 107 10.22 1.81 8.98
C ALA A 107 11.57 2.56 8.95
N GLY A 108 12.62 1.97 9.53
CA GLY A 108 13.99 2.52 9.47
C GLY A 108 14.55 2.62 8.06
N THR A 109 14.31 1.61 7.21
CA THR A 109 14.69 1.65 5.80
C THR A 109 13.94 2.75 5.06
N ILE A 110 12.62 2.87 5.25
CA ILE A 110 11.81 3.95 4.65
C ILE A 110 12.37 5.32 5.05
N ALA A 111 12.68 5.52 6.34
CA ALA A 111 13.24 6.78 6.83
C ALA A 111 14.58 7.11 6.16
N THR A 112 15.46 6.12 6.04
CA THR A 112 16.79 6.27 5.42
C THR A 112 16.68 6.62 3.94
N ASP A 113 15.85 5.88 3.21
CA ASP A 113 15.68 6.09 1.78
C ASP A 113 14.90 7.37 1.45
N ALA A 114 13.92 7.74 2.28
CA ALA A 114 13.23 9.01 2.16
C ALA A 114 14.21 10.19 2.24
N GLY A 115 15.22 10.10 3.13
CA GLY A 115 16.29 11.08 3.21
C GLY A 115 17.17 11.17 1.96
N ARG A 116 17.17 10.16 1.08
CA ARG A 116 17.97 10.13 -0.16
C ARG A 116 17.19 10.63 -1.39
N ILE A 117 15.88 10.82 -1.28
CA ILE A 117 15.01 11.24 -2.40
C ILE A 117 15.52 12.52 -3.04
N HIS A 118 15.80 13.55 -2.24
CA HIS A 118 16.27 14.84 -2.76
C HIS A 118 17.58 14.73 -3.53
N THR A 119 18.47 13.80 -3.14
CA THR A 119 19.75 13.59 -3.84
C THR A 119 19.52 12.91 -5.18
N LEU A 120 18.70 11.85 -5.21
CA LEU A 120 18.50 11.04 -6.42
C LEU A 120 17.54 11.67 -7.45
N PHE A 121 16.69 12.61 -7.03
CA PHE A 121 15.86 13.39 -7.94
C PHE A 121 16.52 14.71 -8.39
N ARG A 122 17.68 15.08 -7.84
CA ARG A 122 18.39 16.32 -8.23
C ARG A 122 18.75 16.37 -9.72
N PRO A 123 19.23 15.28 -10.36
CA PRO A 123 19.44 15.26 -11.80
C PRO A 123 18.10 15.34 -12.52
N GLN A 124 17.91 16.42 -13.30
CA GLN A 124 16.71 16.64 -14.13
C GLN A 124 16.80 15.81 -15.43
N GLU A 125 16.93 14.51 -15.26
CA GLU A 125 17.06 13.52 -16.32
C GLU A 125 15.74 12.77 -16.50
N SER A 126 15.45 12.35 -17.73
CA SER A 126 14.22 11.64 -18.08
C SER A 126 14.52 10.33 -18.82
N ASP A 127 13.54 9.43 -18.79
CA ASP A 127 13.51 8.14 -19.48
C ASP A 127 12.03 7.80 -19.74
N PRO A 128 11.67 7.12 -20.85
CA PRO A 128 10.28 6.73 -21.12
C PRO A 128 9.64 5.85 -20.03
N ALA A 129 10.43 5.16 -19.20
CA ALA A 129 9.94 4.38 -18.06
C ALA A 129 9.66 5.23 -16.80
N SER A 130 9.96 6.53 -16.82
CA SER A 130 9.84 7.42 -15.66
C SER A 130 8.43 7.99 -15.51
N GLU A 131 7.81 7.75 -14.36
CA GLU A 131 6.53 8.37 -13.96
C GLU A 131 6.72 9.74 -13.27
N ALA A 132 7.96 10.21 -13.12
CA ALA A 132 8.25 11.49 -12.47
C ALA A 132 7.77 12.69 -13.32
N LEU A 133 6.94 13.56 -12.74
CA LEU A 133 6.44 14.75 -13.42
C LEU A 133 7.48 15.89 -13.42
N PRO A 134 7.53 16.74 -14.47
CA PRO A 134 8.37 17.94 -14.50
C PRO A 134 8.18 18.88 -13.30
N ALA A 135 6.98 18.89 -12.72
CA ALA A 135 6.61 19.68 -11.55
C ALA A 135 7.54 19.48 -10.34
N ILE A 136 8.22 18.34 -10.23
CA ILE A 136 9.23 18.07 -9.18
C ILE A 136 10.31 19.16 -9.17
N TRP A 137 10.84 19.51 -10.34
CA TRP A 137 11.94 20.46 -10.45
C TRP A 137 11.47 21.91 -10.44
N GLU A 138 10.20 22.15 -10.79
CA GLU A 138 9.55 23.47 -10.70
C GLU A 138 9.19 23.84 -9.26
N LYS A 139 8.83 22.85 -8.44
CA LYS A 139 8.41 23.00 -7.05
C LYS A 139 9.34 22.26 -6.09
N TRP A 140 10.65 22.42 -6.32
CA TRP A 140 11.68 21.64 -5.65
C TRP A 140 11.58 21.62 -4.12
N ASP A 141 11.40 22.79 -3.50
CA ASP A 141 11.34 22.89 -2.03
C ASP A 141 10.13 22.16 -1.45
N ASP A 142 8.99 22.18 -2.15
CA ASP A 142 7.79 21.45 -1.73
C ASP A 142 7.97 19.94 -1.89
N PHE A 143 8.55 19.50 -3.02
CA PHE A 143 8.93 18.10 -3.24
C PHE A 143 9.88 17.57 -2.16
N VAL A 144 10.91 18.34 -1.80
CA VAL A 144 11.82 17.99 -0.69
C VAL A 144 11.07 17.94 0.64
N ALA A 145 10.18 18.89 0.91
CA ALA A 145 9.38 18.88 2.13
C ALA A 145 8.47 17.65 2.22
N HIS A 146 7.96 17.11 1.10
CA HIS A 146 7.23 15.84 1.08
C HIS A 146 8.13 14.65 1.44
N ALA A 147 9.35 14.60 0.91
CA ALA A 147 10.33 13.56 1.27
C ALA A 147 10.70 13.62 2.76
N ASP A 148 10.93 14.81 3.31
CA ASP A 148 11.27 15.01 4.73
C ASP A 148 10.11 14.62 5.66
N LYS A 149 8.87 14.91 5.24
CA LYS A 149 7.66 14.46 5.96
C LYS A 149 7.56 12.94 5.99
N LEU A 150 7.86 12.24 4.89
CA LEU A 150 7.90 10.78 4.86
C LEU A 150 8.99 10.25 5.80
N ALA A 151 10.20 10.82 5.74
CA ALA A 151 11.30 10.42 6.61
C ALA A 151 10.93 10.55 8.10
N SER A 152 10.37 11.70 8.47
CA SER A 152 9.93 11.99 9.84
C SER A 152 8.79 11.06 10.29
N ALA A 153 7.79 10.82 9.43
CA ALA A 153 6.67 9.94 9.73
C ALA A 153 7.13 8.49 9.94
N ALA A 154 8.08 8.01 9.12
CA ALA A 154 8.66 6.69 9.26
C ALA A 154 9.51 6.54 10.53
N GLN A 155 10.30 7.57 10.90
CA GLN A 155 11.04 7.60 12.16
C GLN A 155 10.12 7.58 13.39
N ALA A 156 8.93 8.16 13.28
CA ALA A 156 7.95 8.23 14.36
C ALA A 156 7.09 6.97 14.52
N ILE A 157 7.29 5.93 13.69
CA ILE A 157 6.56 4.66 13.83
C ILE A 157 6.88 4.02 15.18
N ASP A 158 5.83 3.74 15.95
CA ASP A 158 5.90 2.92 17.16
C ASP A 158 5.48 1.48 16.82
N ALA A 159 6.46 0.60 16.74
CA ALA A 159 6.26 -0.83 16.48
C ALA A 159 6.27 -1.68 17.76
N THR A 160 5.87 -1.15 18.93
CA THR A 160 5.78 -1.93 20.18
C THR A 160 4.59 -2.89 20.21
N SER A 161 3.49 -2.57 19.53
CA SER A 161 2.35 -3.46 19.33
C SER A 161 1.75 -3.32 17.91
N ALA A 162 0.86 -4.25 17.55
CA ALA A 162 0.14 -4.17 16.27
C ALA A 162 -0.76 -2.93 16.21
N GLU A 163 -1.34 -2.54 17.34
CA GLU A 163 -2.20 -1.35 17.47
C GLU A 163 -1.42 -0.05 17.28
N THR A 164 -0.24 0.08 17.90
CA THR A 164 0.60 1.28 17.74
C THR A 164 1.15 1.38 16.32
N LEU A 165 1.54 0.24 15.72
CA LEU A 165 1.98 0.17 14.34
C LEU A 165 0.86 0.64 13.38
N ALA A 166 -0.36 0.15 13.57
CA ALA A 166 -1.51 0.55 12.77
C ALA A 166 -1.83 2.05 12.92
N ALA A 167 -1.71 2.60 14.14
CA ALA A 167 -1.92 4.01 14.41
C ALA A 167 -0.90 4.91 13.67
N GLY A 168 0.38 4.51 13.64
CA GLY A 168 1.43 5.22 12.91
C GLY A 168 1.41 5.00 11.39
N PHE A 169 0.90 3.86 10.92
CA PHE A 169 0.90 3.51 9.50
C PHE A 169 0.05 4.45 8.65
N ARG A 170 -1.16 4.80 9.09
CA ARG A 170 -2.08 5.64 8.31
C ARG A 170 -1.51 7.03 7.97
N PRO A 171 -0.98 7.82 8.92
CA PRO A 171 -0.38 9.11 8.59
C PRO A 171 0.86 8.96 7.71
N MET A 172 1.71 7.94 7.92
CA MET A 172 2.85 7.67 7.04
C MET A 172 2.41 7.33 5.61
N ALA A 173 1.43 6.45 5.42
CA ALA A 173 0.88 6.15 4.09
C ALA A 173 0.26 7.40 3.42
N GLY A 174 -0.27 8.32 4.21
CA GLY A 174 -0.77 9.61 3.73
C GLY A 174 0.30 10.49 3.11
N THR A 175 1.56 10.44 3.56
CA THR A 175 2.65 11.22 2.96
C THR A 175 2.96 10.71 1.55
N CYS A 176 2.92 9.39 1.33
CA CYS A 176 3.10 8.78 0.02
C CYS A 176 2.07 9.33 -0.99
N LYS A 177 0.78 9.29 -0.60
CA LYS A 177 -0.31 9.82 -1.44
C LYS A 177 -0.10 11.30 -1.75
N SER A 178 0.19 12.11 -0.72
CA SER A 178 0.35 13.56 -0.89
C SER A 178 1.46 13.95 -1.86
N CYS A 179 2.53 13.16 -1.94
CA CYS A 179 3.61 13.38 -2.90
C CYS A 179 3.19 12.90 -4.30
N HIS A 180 2.64 11.69 -4.39
CA HIS A 180 2.29 11.10 -5.69
C HIS A 180 1.20 11.89 -6.42
N ASP A 181 0.20 12.41 -5.71
CA ASP A 181 -0.86 13.26 -6.27
C ASP A 181 -0.31 14.52 -6.99
N ASN A 182 0.90 14.97 -6.65
CA ASN A 182 1.49 16.20 -7.18
C ASN A 182 2.66 15.96 -8.16
N TYR A 183 3.36 14.83 -8.01
CA TYR A 183 4.69 14.65 -8.57
C TYR A 183 4.89 13.35 -9.34
N ARG A 184 3.89 12.47 -9.35
CA ARG A 184 3.91 11.23 -10.13
C ARG A 184 2.75 11.23 -11.11
N MET A 185 2.96 10.67 -12.29
CA MET A 185 1.87 10.44 -13.24
C MET A 185 0.79 9.57 -12.56
N ASP A 186 -0.47 9.94 -12.78
CA ASP A 186 -1.61 9.10 -12.42
C ASP A 186 -1.70 7.96 -13.46
N ASP A 187 -1.84 6.72 -12.98
CA ASP A 187 -2.04 5.53 -13.80
C ASP A 187 -3.40 5.55 -14.54
#